data_AF-A0A6G1RS94-F1
#
_entry.id   AF-A0A6G1RS94-F1
#
_cell.length_a   1.000
_cell.length_b   1.000
_cell.length_c   1.000
_cell.angle_alpha   90.00
_cell.angle_beta   90.00
_cell.angle_gamma   90.00
#
_symmetry.space_group_name_H-M   'P 1'
#
loop_
_entity.id
_entity.type
_entity.pdbx_description
1 polymer ?
#
loop_
_entity_poly.entity_id
_entity_poly.type
_entity_poly.pdbx_seq_one_letter_code
_entity_poly.pdbx_strand_id
1 'polypeptide(L)'
;RRLRTARAEGGGGIKGSEMAAGGGSGPHRRWLLCLWLGAVLLPRAARGLTEGLYCGRRVCYEVLGVSRQASKAEIARAYRQLARKYHPDRYRGEPAAPGGDGGPQAAHEKFLLIATAYETLKDEETRKDYDYMLDHPEEYYRHYYHYYSRRLAPKVDVRIVILVTVCAISVFQFFSWWSSYNEAINYLSTVPKYRIQATEIARKQGLLNKTKEKGKNRRSKEEIREEEE
;
A
#
# COMPACT_ATOMS: atom_id res chain seq x y z
N ARG A 1 54.93 -20.96 -23.97
CA ARG A 1 54.89 -20.65 -25.42
C ARG A 1 54.10 -21.76 -26.12
N ARG A 2 52.88 -21.46 -26.57
CA ARG A 2 52.20 -21.94 -27.79
C ARG A 2 52.56 -23.35 -28.33
N LEU A 3 51.59 -24.26 -28.45
CA LEU A 3 50.99 -24.75 -29.72
C LEU A 3 50.24 -26.11 -29.61
N ARG A 4 49.13 -26.18 -30.36
CA ARG A 4 48.55 -27.33 -31.11
C ARG A 4 47.91 -28.47 -30.29
N THR A 5 46.60 -28.73 -30.34
CA THR A 5 45.71 -29.22 -31.43
C THR A 5 46.08 -30.59 -32.03
N ALA A 6 45.31 -31.63 -31.68
CA ALA A 6 44.88 -32.80 -32.48
C ALA A 6 44.06 -33.72 -31.53
N ARG A 7 42.76 -34.01 -31.71
CA ARG A 7 42.02 -34.76 -32.76
C ARG A 7 42.25 -36.28 -32.73
N ALA A 8 41.17 -37.02 -32.42
CA ALA A 8 40.78 -38.34 -32.93
C ALA A 8 39.27 -38.48 -32.61
N GLU A 9 38.30 -38.49 -33.54
CA GLU A 9 37.96 -39.51 -34.57
C GLU A 9 37.76 -40.90 -33.95
N GLY A 10 36.69 -41.67 -34.18
CA GLY A 10 35.49 -41.59 -35.04
C GLY A 10 34.51 -42.67 -34.52
N GLY A 11 33.36 -42.99 -35.11
CA GLY A 11 32.78 -42.65 -36.39
C GLY A 11 31.65 -43.64 -36.71
N GLY A 12 30.83 -43.29 -37.71
CA GLY A 12 29.93 -44.19 -38.46
C GLY A 12 28.52 -44.30 -37.89
N GLY A 13 27.44 -43.86 -38.55
CA GLY A 13 27.25 -43.34 -39.90
C GLY A 13 25.97 -43.93 -40.47
N ILE A 14 25.05 -43.12 -41.00
CA ILE A 14 24.07 -43.57 -42.01
C ILE A 14 23.76 -42.39 -42.95
N LYS A 15 23.74 -42.70 -44.23
CA LYS A 15 23.63 -41.84 -45.42
C LYS A 15 22.24 -41.21 -45.60
N GLY A 16 22.26 -39.99 -46.16
CA GLY A 16 21.50 -39.59 -47.36
C GLY A 16 19.99 -39.40 -47.25
N SER A 17 19.53 -38.16 -47.40
CA SER A 17 18.79 -37.76 -48.60
C SER A 17 18.54 -36.26 -48.57
N GLU A 18 19.10 -35.62 -49.59
CA GLU A 18 18.69 -34.34 -50.14
C GLU A 18 17.18 -34.34 -50.39
N MET A 19 16.43 -33.36 -49.85
CA MET A 19 15.13 -32.96 -50.38
C MET A 19 14.91 -31.47 -50.13
N ALA A 20 15.13 -30.72 -51.20
CA ALA A 20 14.44 -29.48 -51.47
C ALA A 20 12.92 -29.71 -51.36
N ALA A 21 12.22 -28.84 -50.64
CA ALA A 21 10.80 -28.56 -50.81
C ALA A 21 10.54 -27.23 -50.11
N GLY A 22 10.38 -26.12 -50.83
CA GLY A 22 9.32 -25.98 -51.82
C GLY A 22 8.19 -25.23 -51.13
N GLY A 23 7.98 -23.98 -51.56
CA GLY A 23 6.86 -23.17 -51.12
C GLY A 23 5.56 -23.94 -51.32
N GLY A 24 4.95 -24.34 -50.21
CA GLY A 24 3.65 -24.99 -50.16
C GLY A 24 2.71 -24.14 -49.32
N SER A 25 2.18 -23.08 -49.93
CA SER A 25 1.09 -22.26 -49.39
C SER A 25 -0.21 -23.08 -49.35
N GLY A 26 -0.32 -24.01 -48.39
CA GLY A 26 -1.55 -24.76 -48.14
C GLY A 26 -2.51 -23.96 -47.25
N PRO A 27 -3.80 -23.80 -47.62
CA PRO A 27 -4.77 -23.01 -46.85
C PRO A 27 -4.98 -23.56 -45.42
N HIS A 28 -4.73 -24.85 -45.18
CA HIS A 28 -4.98 -25.51 -43.91
C HIS A 28 -4.09 -25.05 -42.75
N ARG A 29 -2.84 -24.63 -43.00
CA ARG A 29 -1.94 -24.11 -41.94
C ARG A 29 -2.38 -22.74 -41.41
N ARG A 30 -3.00 -21.92 -42.26
CA ARG A 30 -3.57 -20.62 -41.87
C ARG A 30 -4.83 -20.79 -41.02
N TRP A 31 -5.67 -21.78 -41.34
CA TRP A 31 -6.85 -22.12 -40.54
C TRP A 31 -6.50 -22.65 -39.15
N LEU A 32 -5.44 -23.46 -39.02
CA LEU A 32 -4.96 -23.93 -37.72
C LEU A 32 -4.37 -22.80 -36.86
N LEU A 33 -3.65 -21.85 -37.46
CA LEU A 33 -3.17 -20.64 -36.76
C LEU A 33 -4.32 -19.72 -36.37
N CYS A 34 -5.35 -19.55 -37.20
CA CYS A 34 -6.57 -18.78 -36.87
C CYS A 34 -7.42 -19.47 -35.79
N LEU A 35 -7.51 -20.79 -35.78
CA LEU A 35 -8.17 -21.56 -34.70
C LEU A 35 -7.41 -21.44 -33.39
N TRP A 36 -6.08 -21.44 -33.42
CA TRP A 36 -5.25 -21.24 -32.24
C TRP A 36 -5.34 -19.79 -31.72
N LEU A 37 -5.28 -18.79 -32.61
CA LEU A 37 -5.54 -17.39 -32.26
C LEU A 37 -6.96 -17.18 -31.72
N GLY A 38 -7.96 -17.83 -32.34
CA GLY A 38 -9.35 -17.81 -31.91
C GLY A 38 -9.54 -18.42 -30.53
N ALA A 39 -8.87 -19.54 -30.24
CA ALA A 39 -8.88 -20.17 -28.91
C ALA A 39 -8.15 -19.33 -27.84
N VAL A 40 -7.16 -18.51 -28.24
CA VAL A 40 -6.50 -17.52 -27.36
C VAL A 40 -7.38 -16.29 -27.12
N LEU A 41 -8.22 -15.93 -28.08
CA LEU A 41 -9.19 -14.83 -28.01
C LEU A 41 -10.55 -15.22 -27.43
N LEU A 42 -10.82 -16.51 -27.22
CA LEU A 42 -12.01 -16.93 -26.48
C LEU A 42 -11.89 -16.39 -25.04
N PRO A 43 -12.90 -15.66 -24.54
CA PRO A 43 -12.94 -15.23 -23.16
C PRO A 43 -12.79 -16.47 -22.28
N ARG A 44 -11.65 -16.61 -21.60
CA ARG A 44 -11.51 -17.55 -20.51
C ARG A 44 -12.66 -17.25 -19.55
N ALA A 45 -13.52 -18.24 -19.29
CA ALA A 45 -14.60 -18.11 -18.32
C ALA A 45 -14.03 -17.47 -17.06
N ALA A 46 -14.40 -16.20 -16.84
CA ALA A 46 -13.97 -15.46 -15.68
C ALA A 46 -14.65 -16.12 -14.49
N ARG A 47 -13.90 -16.99 -13.79
CA ARG A 47 -14.33 -17.46 -12.49
C ARG A 47 -14.38 -16.20 -11.62
N GLY A 48 -15.57 -15.77 -11.23
CA GLY A 48 -15.81 -14.55 -10.41
C GLY A 48 -15.20 -14.59 -9.01
N LEU A 49 -14.34 -15.57 -8.72
CA LEU A 49 -13.60 -15.73 -7.48
C LEU A 49 -12.16 -15.25 -7.69
N THR A 50 -11.87 -14.05 -7.22
CA THR A 50 -10.55 -13.43 -7.36
C THR A 50 -9.54 -14.00 -6.38
N GLU A 51 -8.34 -14.32 -6.85
CA GLU A 51 -7.22 -14.69 -5.98
C GLU A 51 -6.91 -13.54 -5.01
N GLY A 52 -6.99 -13.81 -3.71
CA GLY A 52 -6.71 -12.84 -2.65
C GLY A 52 -7.93 -12.30 -1.89
N LEU A 53 -9.16 -12.57 -2.33
CA LEU A 53 -10.38 -12.17 -1.62
C LEU A 53 -11.04 -13.37 -0.94
N TYR A 54 -11.39 -13.23 0.35
CA TYR A 54 -11.99 -14.32 1.15
C TYR A 54 -11.21 -15.65 1.03
N CYS A 55 -11.83 -16.71 0.51
CA CYS A 55 -11.25 -18.04 0.30
C CYS A 55 -10.56 -18.22 -1.07
N GLY A 56 -10.28 -17.11 -1.77
CA GLY A 56 -9.62 -17.09 -3.06
C GLY A 56 -10.47 -17.72 -4.16
N ARG A 57 -9.91 -18.70 -4.88
CA ARG A 57 -10.58 -19.39 -6.01
C ARG A 57 -11.63 -20.44 -5.59
N ARG A 58 -11.82 -20.69 -4.28
CA ARG A 58 -12.76 -21.69 -3.76
C ARG A 58 -13.88 -21.02 -2.98
N VAL A 59 -15.07 -21.62 -3.00
CA VAL A 59 -16.20 -21.14 -2.22
C VAL A 59 -15.99 -21.51 -0.74
N CYS A 60 -16.08 -20.56 0.19
CA CYS A 60 -15.87 -20.80 1.62
C CYS A 60 -16.80 -21.89 2.21
N TYR A 61 -18.03 -22.02 1.68
CA TYR A 61 -18.97 -23.10 2.03
C TYR A 61 -18.42 -24.48 1.66
N GLU A 62 -17.83 -24.62 0.46
CA GLU A 62 -17.23 -25.87 -0.02
C GLU A 62 -15.98 -26.24 0.79
N VAL A 63 -15.19 -25.24 1.20
CA VAL A 63 -14.01 -25.44 2.04
C VAL A 63 -14.37 -26.08 3.39
N LEU A 64 -15.47 -25.62 4.00
CA LEU A 64 -15.98 -26.18 5.24
C LEU A 64 -16.85 -27.43 5.03
N GLY A 65 -17.24 -27.73 3.79
CA GLY A 65 -18.16 -28.83 3.47
C GLY A 65 -19.58 -28.62 3.98
N VAL A 66 -20.04 -27.36 4.06
CA VAL A 66 -21.36 -26.99 4.56
C VAL A 66 -22.18 -26.31 3.47
N SER A 67 -23.51 -26.36 3.58
CA SER A 67 -24.40 -25.69 2.62
C SER A 67 -24.48 -24.18 2.89
N ARG A 68 -24.92 -23.40 1.89
CA ARG A 68 -25.19 -21.96 2.04
C ARG A 68 -26.23 -21.67 3.13
N GLN A 69 -27.13 -22.63 3.41
CA GLN A 69 -28.18 -22.51 4.43
C GLN A 69 -27.79 -23.08 5.79
N ALA A 70 -26.53 -23.49 5.96
CA ALA A 70 -26.05 -24.03 7.22
C ALA A 70 -26.15 -23.01 8.36
N SER A 71 -26.52 -23.51 9.54
CA SER A 71 -26.62 -22.71 10.75
C SER A 71 -25.24 -22.34 11.29
N LYS A 72 -25.15 -21.27 12.11
CA LYS A 72 -23.89 -20.88 12.79
C LYS A 72 -23.30 -22.05 13.61
N ALA A 73 -24.16 -22.89 14.18
CA ALA A 73 -23.74 -24.07 14.95
C ALA A 73 -23.11 -25.16 14.06
N GLU A 74 -23.68 -25.42 12.89
CA GLU A 74 -23.14 -26.40 11.92
C GLU A 74 -21.80 -25.94 11.36
N ILE A 75 -21.68 -24.65 11.00
CA ILE A 75 -20.44 -24.05 10.54
C ILE A 75 -19.34 -24.19 11.60
N ALA A 76 -19.66 -23.89 12.87
CA ALA A 76 -18.72 -24.05 13.97
C ALA A 76 -18.34 -25.52 14.25
N ARG A 77 -19.26 -26.47 14.05
CA ARG A 77 -18.97 -27.91 14.18
C ARG A 77 -18.03 -28.39 13.07
N ALA A 78 -18.33 -28.03 11.81
CA ALA A 78 -17.51 -28.38 10.65
C ALA A 78 -16.08 -27.82 10.78
N TYR A 79 -15.97 -26.55 11.17
CA TYR A 79 -14.67 -25.92 11.46
C TYR A 79 -13.87 -26.70 12.51
N ARG A 80 -14.47 -27.04 13.66
CA ARG A 80 -13.78 -27.80 14.72
C ARG A 80 -13.31 -29.19 14.28
N GLN A 81 -14.04 -29.85 13.38
CA GLN A 81 -13.64 -31.14 12.82
C GLN A 81 -12.45 -31.00 11.87
N LEU A 82 -12.52 -30.04 10.95
CA LEU A 82 -11.47 -29.77 9.97
C LEU A 82 -10.20 -29.19 10.61
N ALA A 83 -10.33 -28.30 11.59
CA ALA A 83 -9.20 -27.73 12.32
C ALA A 83 -8.39 -28.81 13.06
N ARG A 84 -9.05 -29.80 13.68
CA ARG A 84 -8.37 -30.96 14.29
C ARG A 84 -7.72 -31.89 13.25
N LYS A 85 -8.29 -31.96 12.04
CA LYS A 85 -7.74 -32.76 10.95
C LYS A 85 -6.44 -32.17 10.41
N TYR A 86 -6.43 -30.85 10.15
CA TYR A 86 -5.33 -30.13 9.53
C TYR A 86 -4.46 -29.34 10.52
N HIS A 87 -4.55 -29.61 11.82
CA HIS A 87 -3.76 -28.90 12.84
C HIS A 87 -2.25 -29.13 12.61
N PRO A 88 -1.41 -28.07 12.60
CA PRO A 88 0.01 -28.20 12.28
C PRO A 88 0.79 -29.10 13.25
N ASP A 89 0.32 -29.24 14.50
CA ASP A 89 0.94 -30.11 15.49
C ASP A 89 0.91 -31.60 15.09
N ARG A 90 -0.07 -32.02 14.28
CA ARG A 90 -0.15 -33.40 13.77
C ARG A 90 0.89 -33.72 12.70
N TYR A 91 1.47 -32.69 12.08
CA TYR A 91 2.38 -32.80 10.94
C TYR A 91 3.80 -32.32 11.28
N ARG A 92 4.09 -32.06 12.57
CA ARG A 92 5.32 -31.43 13.07
C ARG A 92 6.60 -32.26 12.90
N GLY A 93 6.49 -33.51 12.44
CA GLY A 93 7.60 -34.45 12.24
C GLY A 93 7.64 -35.12 10.88
N GLU A 94 6.76 -34.78 9.94
CA GLU A 94 6.78 -35.35 8.59
C GLU A 94 7.74 -34.56 7.70
N PRO A 95 8.67 -35.23 6.97
CA PRO A 95 9.51 -34.55 6.00
C PRO A 95 8.62 -33.94 4.91
N ALA A 96 8.93 -32.71 4.50
CA ALA A 96 8.26 -32.06 3.38
C ALA A 96 8.48 -32.91 2.12
N ALA A 97 7.50 -33.73 1.77
CA ALA A 97 7.55 -34.53 0.56
C ALA A 97 7.64 -33.58 -0.65
N PRO A 98 8.69 -33.69 -1.50
CA PRO A 98 8.84 -32.82 -2.64
C PRO A 98 7.75 -33.14 -3.67
N GLY A 99 6.82 -32.19 -3.87
CA GLY A 99 5.85 -32.22 -4.97
C GLY A 99 4.47 -32.84 -4.69
N GLY A 100 4.11 -33.12 -3.43
CA GLY A 100 2.80 -33.66 -3.07
C GLY A 100 1.96 -32.73 -2.19
N ASP A 101 0.67 -32.62 -2.48
CA ASP A 101 -0.39 -31.92 -1.73
C ASP A 101 -0.71 -32.52 -0.33
N GLY A 102 0.19 -33.37 0.17
CA GLY A 102 0.12 -34.09 1.44
C GLY A 102 1.22 -33.76 2.47
N GLY A 103 2.11 -32.80 2.20
CA GLY A 103 3.15 -32.42 3.17
C GLY A 103 2.69 -31.44 4.28
N PRO A 104 3.53 -31.18 5.30
CA PRO A 104 3.25 -30.22 6.38
C PRO A 104 2.92 -28.80 5.88
N GLN A 105 3.51 -28.38 4.76
CA GLN A 105 3.20 -27.10 4.10
C GLN A 105 1.76 -27.10 3.54
N ALA A 106 1.35 -28.16 2.84
CA ALA A 106 -0.01 -28.27 2.29
C ALA A 106 -1.08 -28.37 3.40
N ALA A 107 -0.76 -29.01 4.53
CA ALA A 107 -1.63 -29.02 5.70
C ALA A 107 -1.79 -27.62 6.30
N HIS A 108 -0.70 -26.85 6.40
CA HIS A 108 -0.72 -25.47 6.87
C HIS A 108 -1.57 -24.56 5.97
N GLU A 109 -1.38 -24.62 4.65
CA GLU A 109 -2.19 -23.86 3.69
C GLU A 109 -3.67 -24.20 3.79
N LYS A 110 -4.03 -25.49 3.86
CA LYS A 110 -5.41 -25.94 4.05
C LYS A 110 -5.98 -25.41 5.37
N PHE A 111 -5.20 -25.43 6.45
CA PHE A 111 -5.61 -24.91 7.75
C PHE A 111 -5.91 -23.40 7.70
N LEU A 112 -5.04 -22.60 7.08
CA LEU A 112 -5.27 -21.17 6.88
C LEU A 112 -6.54 -20.90 6.07
N LEU A 113 -6.78 -21.71 5.03
CA LEU A 113 -7.95 -21.59 4.18
C LEU A 113 -9.24 -21.93 4.96
N ILE A 114 -9.22 -22.99 5.78
CA ILE A 114 -10.31 -23.37 6.69
C ILE A 114 -10.60 -22.27 7.71
N ALA A 115 -9.55 -21.69 8.31
CA ALA A 115 -9.69 -20.59 9.26
C ALA A 115 -10.32 -19.36 8.60
N THR A 116 -9.85 -18.98 7.42
CA THR A 116 -10.39 -17.85 6.65
C THR A 116 -11.86 -18.06 6.25
N ALA A 117 -12.22 -19.29 5.86
CA ALA A 117 -13.61 -19.65 5.56
C ALA A 117 -14.51 -19.52 6.79
N TYR A 118 -14.04 -20.00 7.94
CA TYR A 118 -14.79 -19.88 9.20
C TYR A 118 -14.94 -18.42 9.63
N GLU A 119 -13.87 -17.61 9.60
CA GLU A 119 -13.93 -16.18 9.91
C GLU A 119 -14.95 -15.44 9.05
N THR A 120 -14.97 -15.74 7.74
CA THR A 120 -15.89 -15.11 6.79
C THR A 120 -17.35 -15.48 7.09
N LEU A 121 -17.61 -16.74 7.44
CA LEU A 121 -18.97 -17.26 7.61
C LEU A 121 -19.52 -17.19 9.05
N LYS A 122 -18.66 -16.92 10.03
CA LYS A 122 -19.02 -16.86 11.46
C LYS A 122 -19.89 -15.64 11.76
N ASP A 123 -19.45 -14.46 11.32
CA ASP A 123 -20.16 -13.21 11.57
C ASP A 123 -21.22 -12.98 10.49
N GLU A 124 -22.37 -12.47 10.91
CA GLU A 124 -23.52 -12.39 10.01
C GLU A 124 -23.35 -11.30 8.96
N GLU A 125 -22.68 -10.20 9.30
CA GLU A 125 -22.39 -9.13 8.36
C GLU A 125 -21.39 -9.58 7.29
N THR A 126 -20.30 -10.25 7.67
CA THR A 126 -19.30 -10.76 6.73
C THR A 126 -19.88 -11.86 5.86
N ARG A 127 -20.77 -12.69 6.41
CA ARG A 127 -21.52 -13.68 5.64
C ARG A 127 -22.44 -13.03 4.62
N LYS A 128 -23.18 -11.98 4.98
CA LYS A 128 -24.03 -11.23 4.05
C LYS A 128 -23.23 -10.60 2.92
N ASP A 129 -22.10 -9.98 3.21
CA ASP A 129 -21.22 -9.42 2.17
C ASP A 129 -20.67 -10.51 1.24
N TYR A 130 -20.27 -11.65 1.82
CA TYR A 130 -19.76 -12.79 1.04
C TYR A 130 -20.85 -13.42 0.17
N ASP A 131 -22.06 -13.59 0.71
CA ASP A 131 -23.25 -14.04 -0.02
C ASP A 131 -23.59 -13.08 -1.16
N TYR A 132 -23.54 -11.78 -0.91
CA TYR A 132 -23.76 -10.74 -1.92
C TYR A 132 -22.69 -10.77 -3.02
N MET A 133 -21.43 -11.03 -2.67
CA MET A 133 -20.35 -11.24 -3.64
C MET A 133 -20.56 -12.46 -4.55
N LEU A 134 -21.09 -13.56 -3.99
CA LEU A 134 -21.39 -14.74 -4.79
C LEU A 134 -22.53 -14.49 -5.79
N ASP A 135 -23.52 -13.68 -5.41
CA ASP A 135 -24.67 -13.35 -6.26
C ASP A 135 -24.34 -12.26 -7.31
N HIS A 136 -23.39 -11.36 -7.02
CA HIS A 136 -22.99 -10.23 -7.88
C HIS A 136 -21.49 -10.19 -8.19
N PRO A 137 -20.93 -11.18 -8.91
CA PRO A 137 -19.50 -11.24 -9.21
C PRO A 137 -18.99 -10.07 -10.08
N GLU A 138 -19.87 -9.37 -10.79
CA GLU A 138 -19.56 -8.21 -11.62
C GLU A 138 -19.07 -6.99 -10.82
N GLU A 139 -19.48 -6.85 -9.55
CA GLU A 139 -19.18 -5.69 -8.72
C GLU A 139 -17.82 -5.80 -7.99
N TYR A 140 -16.77 -6.18 -8.72
CA TYR A 140 -15.43 -6.47 -8.17
C TYR A 140 -14.93 -5.39 -7.19
N TYR A 141 -14.99 -4.12 -7.60
CA TYR A 141 -14.50 -3.01 -6.77
C TYR A 141 -15.27 -2.89 -5.46
N ARG A 142 -16.59 -3.08 -5.46
CA ARG A 142 -17.41 -2.92 -4.26
C ARG A 142 -17.05 -3.98 -3.21
N HIS A 143 -16.95 -5.25 -3.63
CA HIS A 143 -16.54 -6.35 -2.75
C HIS A 143 -15.12 -6.17 -2.23
N TYR A 144 -14.21 -5.70 -3.09
CA TYR A 144 -12.84 -5.35 -2.71
C TYR A 144 -12.84 -4.29 -1.59
N TYR A 145 -13.57 -3.18 -1.77
CA TYR A 145 -13.65 -2.13 -0.76
C TYR A 145 -14.28 -2.61 0.55
N HIS A 146 -15.37 -3.39 0.51
CA HIS A 146 -16.00 -3.92 1.74
C HIS A 146 -15.06 -4.86 2.50
N TYR A 147 -14.37 -5.76 1.80
CA TYR A 147 -13.41 -6.68 2.42
C TYR A 147 -12.25 -5.93 3.10
N TYR A 148 -11.63 -4.98 2.40
CA TYR A 148 -10.49 -4.23 2.92
C TYR A 148 -10.89 -3.23 4.00
N SER A 149 -12.05 -2.58 3.86
CA SER A 149 -12.55 -1.65 4.88
C SER A 149 -12.72 -2.35 6.22
N ARG A 150 -13.24 -3.59 6.26
CA ARG A 150 -13.42 -4.33 7.53
C ARG A 150 -12.10 -4.73 8.19
N ARG A 151 -11.07 -5.09 7.41
CA ARG A 151 -9.77 -5.56 7.95
C ARG A 151 -8.79 -4.42 8.25
N LEU A 152 -8.81 -3.37 7.43
CA LEU A 152 -7.82 -2.29 7.45
C LEU A 152 -8.42 -0.93 7.83
N ALA A 153 -9.65 -0.87 8.34
CA ALA A 153 -10.25 0.38 8.82
C ALA A 153 -9.23 1.14 9.69
N PRO A 154 -8.67 2.26 9.19
CA PRO A 154 -7.69 3.00 9.97
C PRO A 154 -8.42 3.51 11.20
N LYS A 155 -7.92 3.15 12.38
CA LYS A 155 -8.47 3.65 13.66
C LYS A 155 -8.24 5.17 13.82
N VAL A 156 -7.37 5.74 12.99
CA VAL A 156 -7.07 7.17 12.97
C VAL A 156 -7.86 7.84 11.85
N ASP A 157 -8.59 8.90 12.19
CA ASP A 157 -9.27 9.72 11.20
C ASP A 157 -8.25 10.36 10.26
N VAL A 158 -8.38 10.07 8.96
CA VAL A 158 -7.51 10.62 7.90
C VAL A 158 -7.48 12.17 7.96
N ARG A 159 -8.58 12.78 8.40
CA ARG A 159 -8.69 14.23 8.61
C ARG A 159 -7.68 14.76 9.61
N ILE A 160 -7.43 14.03 10.71
CA ILE A 160 -6.45 14.43 11.74
C ILE A 160 -5.05 14.41 11.15
N VAL A 161 -4.71 13.37 10.38
CA VAL A 161 -3.41 13.25 9.71
C VAL A 161 -3.19 14.41 8.74
N ILE A 162 -4.21 14.75 7.94
CA ILE A 162 -4.16 15.90 7.04
C ILE A 162 -3.96 17.21 7.81
N LEU A 163 -4.70 17.44 8.89
CA LEU A 163 -4.58 18.65 9.69
C LEU A 163 -3.17 18.78 10.28
N VAL A 164 -2.66 17.72 10.92
CA VAL A 164 -1.33 17.72 11.53
C VAL A 164 -0.23 17.96 10.49
N THR A 165 -0.32 17.32 9.33
CA THR A 165 0.67 17.51 8.26
C THR A 165 0.65 18.94 7.69
N VAL A 166 -0.54 19.51 7.45
CA VAL A 166 -0.67 20.91 7.01
C VAL A 166 -0.14 21.89 8.07
N CYS A 167 -0.46 21.68 9.35
CA CYS A 167 0.09 22.50 10.44
C CYS A 167 1.61 22.40 10.54
N ALA A 168 2.17 21.19 10.43
CA ALA A 168 3.63 20.99 10.49
C ALA A 168 4.35 21.71 9.33
N ILE A 169 3.83 21.59 8.10
CA ILE A 169 4.36 22.30 6.93
C ILE A 169 4.28 23.82 7.15
N SER A 170 3.15 24.30 7.66
CA SER A 170 2.93 25.73 7.92
C SER A 170 3.91 26.27 8.97
N VAL A 171 4.15 25.53 10.05
CA VAL A 171 5.14 25.89 11.09
C VAL A 171 6.55 25.92 10.53
N PHE A 172 6.91 24.91 9.72
CA PHE A 172 8.22 24.86 9.08
C PHE A 172 8.44 26.06 8.13
N GLN A 173 7.44 26.37 7.30
CA GLN A 173 7.46 27.53 6.42
C GLN A 173 7.58 28.83 7.21
N PHE A 174 6.81 28.99 8.29
CA PHE A 174 6.87 30.16 9.16
C PHE A 174 8.25 30.33 9.79
N PHE A 175 8.85 29.26 10.30
CA PHE A 175 10.17 29.32 10.93
C PHE A 175 11.29 29.61 9.91
N SER A 176 11.23 28.98 8.74
CA SER A 176 12.17 29.25 7.64
C SER A 176 12.09 30.70 7.17
N TRP A 177 10.87 31.23 7.04
CA TRP A 177 10.62 32.63 6.73
C TRP A 177 11.17 33.53 7.85
N TRP A 178 10.81 33.29 9.10
CA TRP A 178 11.29 34.06 10.25
C TRP A 178 12.83 34.14 10.31
N SER A 179 13.53 33.01 10.11
CA SER A 179 15.00 32.97 10.07
C SER A 179 15.56 33.83 8.95
N SER A 180 15.02 33.69 7.74
CA SER A 180 15.44 34.47 6.58
C SER A 180 15.19 35.97 6.77
N TYR A 181 14.08 36.34 7.42
CA TYR A 181 13.73 37.73 7.73
C TYR A 181 14.71 38.34 8.73
N ASN A 182 15.05 37.62 9.80
CA ASN A 182 16.01 38.11 10.80
C ASN A 182 17.40 38.34 10.19
N GLU A 183 17.86 37.43 9.34
CA GLU A 183 19.14 37.58 8.64
C GLU A 183 19.15 38.81 7.73
N ALA A 184 18.08 39.04 6.96
CA ALA A 184 17.94 40.21 6.10
C ALA A 184 17.92 41.53 6.91
N ILE A 185 17.21 41.59 8.03
CA ILE A 185 17.16 42.78 8.89
C ILE A 185 18.55 43.07 9.50
N ASN A 186 19.25 42.03 9.98
CA ASN A 186 20.60 42.19 10.50
C ASN A 186 21.55 42.74 9.43
N TYR A 187 21.51 42.21 8.21
CA TYR A 187 22.27 42.73 7.09
C TYR A 187 21.97 44.22 6.79
N LEU A 188 20.69 44.58 6.73
CA LEU A 188 20.28 45.98 6.47
C LEU A 188 20.71 46.94 7.59
N SER A 189 20.77 46.48 8.84
CA SER A 189 21.17 47.32 9.98
C SER A 189 22.68 47.60 10.04
N THR A 190 23.50 46.66 9.55
CA THR A 190 24.98 46.77 9.59
C THR A 190 25.50 47.68 8.49
N VAL A 191 24.86 47.68 7.32
CA VAL A 191 25.26 48.51 6.19
C VAL A 191 24.79 49.96 6.41
N PRO A 192 25.70 50.95 6.46
CA PRO A 192 25.36 52.33 6.81
C PRO A 192 24.41 52.99 5.79
N LYS A 193 24.48 52.59 4.51
CA LYS A 193 23.62 53.09 3.43
C LYS A 193 22.13 52.86 3.73
N TYR A 194 21.75 51.64 4.10
CA TYR A 194 20.35 51.29 4.36
C TYR A 194 19.85 51.87 5.68
N ARG A 195 20.71 52.00 6.69
CA ARG A 195 20.39 52.67 7.95
C ARG A 195 20.03 54.16 7.75
N ILE A 196 20.80 54.88 6.93
CA ILE A 196 20.52 56.29 6.62
C ILE A 196 19.18 56.40 5.88
N GLN A 197 18.95 55.57 4.86
CA GLN A 197 17.66 55.52 4.15
C GLN A 197 16.48 55.23 5.08
N ALA A 198 16.63 54.27 6.01
CA ALA A 198 15.62 53.97 7.01
C ALA A 198 15.32 55.18 7.92
N THR A 199 16.35 55.92 8.36
CA THR A 199 16.14 57.15 9.15
C THR A 199 15.49 58.28 8.35
N GLU A 200 15.77 58.40 7.06
CA GLU A 200 15.08 59.37 6.20
C GLU A 200 13.61 59.02 6.00
N ILE A 201 13.30 57.74 5.78
CA ILE A 201 11.91 57.25 5.67
C ILE A 201 11.17 57.47 6.99
N ALA A 202 11.78 57.13 8.12
CA ALA A 202 11.18 57.36 9.44
C ALA A 202 10.96 58.87 9.72
N ARG A 203 11.86 59.75 9.24
CA ARG A 203 11.70 61.20 9.32
C ARG A 203 10.52 61.67 8.46
N LYS A 204 10.38 61.15 7.23
CA LYS A 204 9.24 61.43 6.33
C LYS A 204 7.91 60.94 6.89
N GLN A 205 7.91 59.79 7.57
CA GLN A 205 6.74 59.22 8.25
C GLN A 205 6.46 59.89 9.61
N GLY A 206 7.25 60.87 10.05
CA GLY A 206 7.05 61.58 11.32
C GLY A 206 7.42 60.78 12.57
N LEU A 207 8.01 59.58 12.42
CA LEU A 207 8.32 58.65 13.52
C LEU A 207 9.57 59.05 14.33
N LEU A 208 10.37 60.02 13.86
CA LEU A 208 11.64 60.43 14.48
C LEU A 208 11.57 61.68 15.38
N ASN A 209 10.40 62.26 15.61
CA ASN A 209 10.25 63.40 16.53
C ASN A 209 10.28 62.95 18.00
N LYS A 210 11.49 62.72 18.53
CA LYS A 210 11.75 62.67 19.98
C LYS A 210 11.85 64.09 20.55
N THR A 211 10.71 64.70 20.82
CA THR A 211 10.62 65.76 21.83
C THR A 211 9.60 65.34 22.88
N LYS A 212 10.07 65.20 24.13
CA LYS A 212 9.35 64.85 25.38
C LYS A 212 9.25 63.36 25.74
N GLU A 213 10.37 62.77 26.16
CA GLU A 213 10.34 61.84 27.31
C GLU A 213 11.66 61.77 28.10
N LYS A 214 12.54 62.77 27.95
CA LYS A 214 13.57 63.07 28.96
C LYS A 214 13.02 64.13 29.90
N GLY A 215 12.15 63.73 30.82
CA GLY A 215 11.53 64.69 31.75
C GLY A 215 10.37 64.14 32.53
N LYS A 216 10.51 62.98 33.16
CA LYS A 216 9.56 62.52 34.19
C LYS A 216 10.23 61.62 35.22
N ASN A 217 11.32 62.12 35.83
CA ASN A 217 11.73 61.64 37.15
C ASN A 217 12.61 62.67 37.91
N ARG A 218 12.15 63.92 37.98
CA ARG A 218 12.61 64.87 38.98
C ARG A 218 11.36 65.44 39.64
N ARG A 219 10.94 64.79 40.73
CA ARG A 219 9.96 65.29 41.69
C ARG A 219 10.32 66.76 41.99
N SER A 220 9.36 67.68 41.92
CA SER A 220 9.65 69.10 42.18
C SER A 220 10.03 69.28 43.65
N LYS A 221 10.95 70.20 43.95
CA LYS A 221 11.43 70.45 45.31
C LYS A 221 10.32 70.90 46.28
N GLU A 222 9.17 71.30 45.75
CA GLU A 222 7.96 71.65 46.51
C GLU A 222 7.16 70.41 46.94
N GLU A 223 7.07 69.37 46.10
CA GLU A 223 6.43 68.09 46.45
C GLU A 223 7.16 67.34 47.58
N ILE A 224 8.47 67.58 47.77
CA ILE A 224 9.25 67.00 48.87
C ILE A 224 8.98 67.74 50.20
N ARG A 225 8.56 69.00 50.14
CA ARG A 225 8.42 69.87 51.31
C ARG A 225 7.03 69.78 51.95
N GLU A 226 6.03 69.33 51.19
CA GLU A 226 4.67 69.02 51.69
C GLU A 226 4.57 67.61 52.33
N GLU A 227 5.55 66.72 52.12
CA GLU A 227 5.61 65.41 52.80
C GLU A 227 6.33 65.48 54.17
N GLU A 228 6.96 66.61 54.53
CA GLU A 228 7.73 66.80 55.77
C GLU A 228 7.07 67.74 56.81
N GLU A 229 5.90 68.34 56.53
CA GLU A 229 5.07 69.10 57.49
C GLU A 229 3.83 68.31 57.92
#